data_AF-R0FL99-F1
#
_entry.id   AF-R0FL99-F1
#
_cell.length_a   1.000
_cell.length_b   1.000
_cell.length_c   1.000
_cell.angle_alpha   90.00
_cell.angle_beta   90.00
_cell.angle_gamma   90.00
#
_symmetry.space_group_name_H-M   'P 1'
#
loop_
_entity.id
_entity.type
_entity.pdbx_description
1 polymer ?
#
loop_
_entity_poly.entity_id
_entity_poly.type
_entity_poly.pdbx_seq_one_letter_code
_entity_poly.pdbx_strand_id
1 'polypeptide(L)'
;SLSFSLLHLLPNFLSLMAEILEPSLVGEIDTSAPFESVREAATRFGGFGFWKPSSLNISEASNKNDVDEAGMVVKASELEKELIEKEGETLKVLKSLESTKAIVEELKSKLQNKEEKENFDMNVLKELNQAKMNLCNTTKDLAAIRESVELLNKRLEEERAGLDKARERLNSENAAEMSKEIQRLSYETNEFCRTGENVRCAVDKAVVEIEQTRNKIEAAEMRLIAARKMKEAARAAEAVAIAEIKAVTRRRRRRRRGDNEETLQEEILETIDETAREIRSSRRTLEEGLEKANTAKTEAEEGNWQWTERRRRSSCSAKLKNPFLMDVNGLNMMMNGDGTSSSVAVMKPTMSIGQILSRKLLLADESAMMMNGRVSLGQILGKTNISRDRNGEGKEKEKRFNGKRKRFGFANLSVILNKENKKKKKKIALNLM
;
A
#
# COMPACT_ATOMS: atom_id res chain seq x y z
N SER A 1 86.60 -50.17 29.30
CA SER A 1 87.66 -50.93 28.60
C SER A 1 87.12 -52.29 28.19
N LEU A 2 87.43 -52.69 26.95
CA LEU A 2 87.19 -53.99 26.32
C LEU A 2 85.77 -54.28 25.81
N SER A 3 85.42 -53.69 24.66
CA SER A 3 84.54 -54.34 23.65
C SER A 3 84.56 -53.57 22.32
N PHE A 4 85.75 -53.33 21.76
CA PHE A 4 85.91 -52.70 20.43
C PHE A 4 87.05 -53.36 19.64
N SER A 5 87.10 -54.70 19.64
CA SER A 5 88.12 -55.46 18.91
C SER A 5 87.58 -56.74 18.27
N LEU A 6 86.35 -56.70 17.73
CA LEU A 6 85.79 -57.81 16.94
C LEU A 6 85.10 -57.38 15.64
N LEU A 7 85.30 -56.13 15.20
CA LEU A 7 84.74 -55.59 13.95
C LEU A 7 85.77 -55.42 12.82
N HIS A 8 87.01 -55.86 13.00
CA HIS A 8 88.08 -55.74 11.99
C HIS A 8 88.56 -57.06 11.34
N LEU A 9 87.89 -58.18 11.60
CA LEU A 9 88.28 -59.50 11.04
C LEU A 9 87.25 -60.12 10.08
N LEU A 10 86.12 -59.46 9.82
CA LEU A 10 85.10 -59.93 8.87
C LEU A 10 85.42 -59.69 7.38
N PRO A 11 86.24 -58.70 6.95
CA PRO A 11 86.54 -58.55 5.52
C PRO A 11 87.56 -59.56 4.98
N ASN A 12 88.44 -60.09 5.82
CA ASN A 12 89.56 -60.94 5.38
C ASN A 12 89.21 -62.43 5.26
N PHE A 13 88.10 -62.89 5.88
CA PHE A 13 87.62 -64.27 5.70
C PHE A 13 86.78 -64.46 4.44
N LEU A 14 86.13 -63.40 3.95
CA LEU A 14 85.36 -63.42 2.70
C LEU A 14 86.25 -63.34 1.46
N SER A 15 87.44 -62.73 1.56
CA SER A 15 88.40 -62.66 0.45
C SER A 15 89.17 -63.96 0.21
N LEU A 16 89.40 -64.79 1.24
CA LEU A 16 90.15 -66.05 1.13
C LEU A 16 89.32 -67.21 0.54
N MET A 17 87.99 -67.09 0.55
CA MET A 17 87.08 -68.08 -0.08
C MET A 17 86.78 -67.77 -1.55
N ALA A 18 87.21 -66.62 -2.06
CA ALA A 18 86.99 -66.19 -3.45
C ALA A 18 88.14 -66.56 -4.41
N GLU A 19 89.25 -67.11 -3.91
CA GLU A 19 90.48 -67.36 -4.68
C GLU A 19 90.82 -68.87 -4.80
N ILE A 20 89.81 -69.73 -4.86
CA ILE A 20 89.96 -71.13 -5.30
C ILE A 20 88.75 -71.52 -6.15
N LEU A 21 88.66 -71.02 -7.38
CA LEU A 21 88.11 -71.78 -8.51
C LEU A 21 88.30 -71.04 -9.83
N GLU A 22 89.17 -71.56 -10.67
CA GLU A 22 89.20 -71.29 -12.12
C GLU A 22 89.41 -72.65 -12.83
N PRO A 23 89.05 -72.80 -14.11
CA PRO A 23 87.70 -72.79 -14.66
C PRO A 23 87.38 -74.14 -15.36
N SER A 24 86.15 -74.63 -15.27
CA SER A 24 85.71 -75.83 -16.00
C SER A 24 84.38 -75.55 -16.67
N LEU A 25 84.37 -75.61 -18.00
CA LEU A 25 83.20 -75.50 -18.87
C LEU A 25 82.16 -76.57 -18.53
N VAL A 26 81.09 -76.22 -17.81
CA VAL A 26 79.91 -77.07 -17.63
C VAL A 26 78.67 -76.20 -17.67
N GLY A 27 77.71 -76.57 -18.51
CA GLY A 27 76.62 -75.73 -19.01
C GLY A 27 75.72 -75.08 -17.96
N GLU A 28 75.20 -73.92 -18.34
CA GLU A 28 74.19 -73.12 -17.65
C GLU A 28 72.90 -73.95 -17.43
N ILE A 29 72.57 -74.26 -16.16
CA ILE A 29 71.36 -74.99 -15.79
C ILE A 29 70.30 -73.96 -15.39
N ASP A 30 69.33 -73.73 -16.28
CA ASP A 30 68.15 -72.92 -16.02
C ASP A 30 67.18 -73.65 -15.07
N THR A 31 66.97 -73.07 -13.88
CA THR A 31 66.08 -73.58 -12.82
C THR A 31 64.79 -72.76 -12.68
N SER A 32 64.52 -71.84 -13.60
CA SER A 32 63.41 -70.88 -13.48
C SER A 32 62.03 -71.43 -13.89
N ALA A 33 61.96 -72.61 -14.51
CA ALA A 33 60.70 -73.23 -14.96
C ALA A 33 60.42 -74.57 -14.22
N PRO A 34 59.20 -74.78 -13.67
CA PRO A 34 58.82 -76.05 -13.04
C PRO A 34 58.66 -77.18 -14.09
N PHE A 35 59.08 -78.40 -13.76
CA PHE A 35 58.99 -79.54 -14.69
C PHE A 35 57.54 -80.03 -14.86
N GLU A 36 57.09 -80.21 -16.09
CA GLU A 36 55.73 -80.66 -16.39
C GLU A 36 55.60 -82.20 -16.36
N SER A 37 56.73 -82.91 -16.26
CA SER A 37 56.78 -84.38 -16.21
C SER A 37 58.03 -84.91 -15.51
N VAL A 38 57.88 -86.01 -14.76
CA VAL A 38 59.00 -86.75 -14.14
C VAL A 38 60.03 -87.22 -15.17
N ARG A 39 59.58 -87.53 -16.39
CA ARG A 39 60.48 -87.90 -17.50
C ARG A 39 61.36 -86.72 -17.93
N GLU A 40 60.83 -85.50 -17.90
CA GLU A 40 61.56 -84.28 -18.26
C GLU A 40 62.62 -83.96 -17.20
N ALA A 41 62.27 -84.05 -15.92
CA ALA A 41 63.22 -83.89 -14.82
C ALA A 41 64.36 -84.91 -14.89
N ALA A 42 64.05 -86.20 -15.10
CA ALA A 42 65.06 -87.27 -15.19
C ALA A 42 66.01 -87.12 -16.40
N THR A 43 65.56 -86.46 -17.47
CA THR A 43 66.38 -86.16 -18.65
C THR A 43 67.27 -84.92 -18.41
N ARG A 44 66.74 -83.88 -17.76
CA ARG A 44 67.49 -82.65 -17.42
C ARG A 44 68.61 -82.87 -16.41
N PHE A 45 68.44 -83.80 -15.47
CA PHE A 45 69.47 -84.14 -14.46
C PHE A 45 70.35 -85.35 -14.83
N GLY A 46 70.25 -85.85 -16.07
CA GLY A 46 71.22 -86.83 -16.57
C GLY A 46 71.11 -88.24 -15.99
N GLY A 47 69.94 -88.89 -16.10
CA GLY A 47 69.93 -90.34 -16.30
C GLY A 47 68.82 -91.14 -15.62
N PHE A 48 68.11 -91.92 -16.44
CA PHE A 48 67.39 -93.11 -16.01
C PHE A 48 68.42 -94.24 -15.82
N GLY A 49 68.89 -94.44 -14.58
CA GLY A 49 69.82 -95.52 -14.23
C GLY A 49 69.07 -96.74 -13.68
N PHE A 50 69.31 -97.92 -14.28
CA PHE A 50 68.81 -99.19 -13.75
C PHE A 50 69.59 -99.56 -12.48
N TRP A 51 68.99 -99.38 -11.30
CA TRP A 51 69.65 -99.68 -10.04
C TRP A 51 69.73 -101.20 -9.85
N LYS A 52 70.93 -101.78 -9.92
CA LYS A 52 71.22 -103.17 -9.52
C LYS A 52 71.44 -103.19 -8.00
N PRO A 53 70.64 -103.90 -7.20
CA PRO A 53 70.94 -104.11 -5.79
C PRO A 53 72.27 -104.86 -5.68
N SER A 54 73.22 -104.32 -4.92
CA SER A 54 74.44 -105.02 -4.55
C SER A 54 74.05 -106.30 -3.82
N SER A 55 74.33 -107.46 -4.42
CA SER A 55 74.21 -108.75 -3.76
C SER A 55 75.15 -108.74 -2.55
N LEU A 56 74.57 -108.56 -1.36
CA LEU A 56 75.23 -108.87 -0.10
C LEU A 56 75.63 -110.35 -0.16
N ASN A 57 76.94 -110.61 -0.21
CA ASN A 57 77.50 -111.91 0.11
C ASN A 57 77.22 -112.16 1.60
N ILE A 58 76.08 -112.79 1.86
CA ILE A 58 75.82 -113.48 3.12
C ILE A 58 76.73 -114.71 3.09
N SER A 59 77.89 -114.58 3.72
CA SER A 59 78.76 -115.70 4.03
C SER A 59 78.10 -116.49 5.17
N GLU A 60 77.29 -117.48 4.83
CA GLU A 60 76.84 -118.51 5.75
C GLU A 60 78.04 -119.33 6.23
N ALA A 61 78.57 -118.99 7.39
CA ALA A 61 79.31 -119.93 8.21
C ALA A 61 78.31 -120.65 9.11
N SER A 62 77.70 -121.72 8.61
CA SER A 62 77.09 -122.75 9.45
C SER A 62 77.96 -124.00 9.41
N ASN A 63 78.97 -124.00 10.29
CA ASN A 63 79.39 -125.25 10.89
C ASN A 63 78.20 -125.80 11.68
N LYS A 64 77.85 -127.06 11.40
CA LYS A 64 77.07 -127.90 12.31
C LYS A 64 77.77 -127.86 13.67
N ASN A 65 77.05 -127.42 14.70
CA ASN A 65 76.76 -128.23 15.87
C ASN A 65 75.93 -127.41 16.85
N ASP A 66 74.87 -128.07 17.31
CA ASP A 66 74.30 -127.97 18.63
C ASP A 66 73.70 -126.62 19.05
N VAL A 67 72.37 -126.62 19.03
CA VAL A 67 71.49 -125.72 19.76
C VAL A 67 72.09 -125.38 21.12
N ASP A 68 72.41 -124.10 21.30
CA ASP A 68 72.22 -123.45 22.59
C ASP A 68 71.31 -122.23 22.41
N GLU A 69 70.05 -122.54 22.12
CA GLU A 69 68.92 -121.61 22.03
C GLU A 69 68.83 -120.72 23.27
N ALA A 70 69.31 -121.17 24.42
CA ALA A 70 69.41 -120.38 25.64
C ALA A 70 70.31 -119.13 25.50
N GLY A 71 71.41 -119.19 24.74
CA GLY A 71 72.36 -118.08 24.61
C GLY A 71 71.93 -116.97 23.63
N MET A 72 71.21 -117.33 22.56
CA MET A 72 70.59 -116.35 21.65
C MET A 72 69.35 -115.70 22.25
N VAL A 73 68.56 -116.46 23.00
CA VAL A 73 67.39 -115.95 23.73
C VAL A 73 67.79 -114.91 24.78
N VAL A 74 68.93 -115.10 25.47
CA VAL A 74 69.44 -114.12 26.44
C VAL A 74 69.85 -112.80 25.77
N LYS A 75 70.57 -112.84 24.65
CA LYS A 75 70.94 -111.61 23.90
C LYS A 75 69.73 -110.91 23.27
N ALA A 76 68.75 -111.67 22.79
CA ALA A 76 67.50 -111.11 22.28
C ALA A 76 66.69 -110.43 23.42
N SER A 77 66.68 -111.02 24.62
CA SER A 77 66.02 -110.44 25.79
C SER A 77 66.70 -109.16 26.31
N GLU A 78 68.03 -109.06 26.19
CA GLU A 78 68.76 -107.83 26.53
C GLU A 78 68.41 -106.68 25.56
N LEU A 79 68.41 -106.94 24.25
CA LEU A 79 68.03 -105.94 23.24
C LEU A 79 66.55 -105.53 23.34
N GLU A 80 65.66 -106.45 23.71
CA GLU A 80 64.24 -106.14 23.94
C GLU A 80 64.05 -105.20 25.14
N LYS A 81 64.78 -105.43 26.24
CA LYS A 81 64.76 -104.54 27.41
C LYS A 81 65.28 -103.14 27.07
N GLU A 82 66.38 -103.06 26.33
CA GLU A 82 66.94 -101.78 25.88
C GLU A 82 66.00 -101.05 24.92
N LEU A 83 65.32 -101.78 24.01
CA LEU A 83 64.32 -101.22 23.11
C LEU A 83 63.14 -100.64 23.89
N ILE A 84 62.61 -101.37 24.88
CA ILE A 84 61.52 -100.90 25.76
C ILE A 84 61.94 -99.65 26.54
N GLU A 85 63.19 -99.61 27.04
CA GLU A 85 63.72 -98.44 27.74
C GLU A 85 63.80 -97.23 26.80
N LYS A 86 64.29 -97.42 25.56
CA LYS A 86 64.31 -96.39 24.51
C LYS A 86 62.92 -95.93 24.09
N GLU A 87 61.96 -96.85 23.97
CA GLU A 87 60.55 -96.52 23.72
C GLU A 87 59.95 -95.70 24.86
N GLY A 88 60.25 -96.04 26.12
CA GLY A 88 59.86 -95.26 27.29
C GLY A 88 60.47 -93.84 27.31
N GLU A 89 61.75 -93.72 26.96
CA GLU A 89 62.44 -92.44 26.81
C GLU A 89 61.80 -91.58 25.71
N THR A 90 61.51 -92.15 24.54
CA THR A 90 60.89 -91.42 23.41
C THR A 90 59.47 -90.95 23.73
N LEU A 91 58.68 -91.77 24.43
CA LEU A 91 57.35 -91.38 24.92
C LEU A 91 57.41 -90.24 25.94
N LYS A 92 58.41 -90.27 26.84
CA LYS A 92 58.64 -89.19 27.80
C LYS A 92 59.00 -87.88 27.09
N VAL A 93 59.83 -87.95 26.05
CA VAL A 93 60.14 -86.80 25.19
C VAL A 93 58.89 -86.30 24.47
N LEU A 94 58.11 -87.18 23.83
CA LEU A 94 56.86 -86.82 23.16
C LEU A 94 55.89 -86.09 24.08
N LYS A 95 55.70 -86.58 25.31
CA LYS A 95 54.83 -85.94 26.30
C LYS A 95 55.34 -84.56 26.73
N SER A 96 56.67 -84.40 26.85
CA SER A 96 57.28 -83.09 27.12
C SER A 96 57.11 -82.13 25.94
N LEU A 97 57.16 -82.65 24.72
CA LEU A 97 57.01 -81.90 23.48
C LEU A 97 55.55 -81.45 23.29
N GLU A 98 54.59 -82.31 23.61
CA GLU A 98 53.16 -81.99 23.66
C GLU A 98 52.86 -80.89 24.69
N SER A 99 53.45 -81.00 25.90
CA SER A 99 53.34 -79.96 26.93
C SER A 99 53.95 -78.64 26.46
N THR A 100 55.08 -78.69 25.76
CA THR A 100 55.74 -77.50 25.20
C THR A 100 54.90 -76.88 24.08
N LYS A 101 54.32 -77.69 23.20
CA LYS A 101 53.39 -77.24 22.14
C LYS A 101 52.19 -76.52 22.73
N ALA A 102 51.60 -77.04 23.82
CA ALA A 102 50.48 -76.41 24.50
C ALA A 102 50.85 -75.02 25.06
N ILE A 103 52.02 -74.89 25.69
CA ILE A 103 52.51 -73.59 26.20
C ILE A 103 52.76 -72.61 25.06
N VAL A 104 53.32 -73.07 23.93
CA VAL A 104 53.57 -72.21 22.76
C VAL A 104 52.27 -71.67 22.16
N GLU A 105 51.24 -72.51 22.01
CA GLU A 105 49.93 -72.07 21.53
C GLU A 105 49.24 -71.08 22.51
N GLU A 106 49.36 -71.31 23.82
CA GLU A 106 48.87 -70.36 24.83
C GLU A 106 49.58 -69.00 24.71
N LEU A 107 50.92 -69.00 24.63
CA LEU A 107 51.71 -67.78 24.45
C LEU A 107 51.34 -67.06 23.15
N LYS A 108 51.15 -67.80 22.06
CA LYS A 108 50.74 -67.27 20.76
C LYS A 108 49.38 -66.57 20.83
N SER A 109 48.37 -67.19 21.46
CA SER A 109 47.05 -66.58 21.64
C SER A 109 47.10 -65.30 22.50
N LYS A 110 47.94 -65.27 23.54
CA LYS A 110 48.14 -64.07 24.38
C LYS A 110 48.81 -62.93 23.62
N LEU A 111 49.71 -63.26 22.69
CA LEU A 111 50.40 -62.30 21.84
C LEU A 111 49.43 -61.68 20.82
N GLN A 112 48.62 -62.50 20.17
CA GLN A 112 47.58 -62.07 19.23
C GLN A 112 46.51 -61.20 19.91
N ASN A 113 46.04 -61.60 21.10
CA ASN A 113 45.13 -60.81 21.91
C ASN A 113 45.73 -59.47 22.38
N LYS A 114 47.06 -59.42 22.62
CA LYS A 114 47.76 -58.18 22.95
C LYS A 114 47.84 -57.25 21.73
N GLU A 115 48.19 -57.77 20.56
CA GLU A 115 48.21 -57.00 19.32
C GLU A 115 46.82 -56.45 18.96
N GLU A 116 45.76 -57.25 19.12
CA GLU A 116 44.39 -56.80 18.90
C GLU A 116 43.95 -55.71 19.88
N LYS A 117 44.31 -55.84 21.17
CA LYS A 117 44.05 -54.80 22.17
C LYS A 117 44.84 -53.52 21.89
N GLU A 118 46.12 -53.63 21.54
CA GLU A 118 46.94 -52.46 21.19
C GLU A 118 46.40 -51.77 19.93
N ASN A 119 45.92 -52.53 18.94
CA ASN A 119 45.25 -51.98 17.76
C ASN A 119 43.93 -51.28 18.09
N PHE A 120 43.13 -51.87 18.99
CA PHE A 120 41.89 -51.26 19.49
C PHE A 120 42.19 -49.94 20.22
N ASP A 121 43.14 -49.95 21.14
CA ASP A 121 43.56 -48.76 21.90
C ASP A 121 44.12 -47.68 20.96
N MET A 122 44.87 -48.06 19.92
CA MET A 122 45.34 -47.12 18.90
C MET A 122 44.21 -46.51 18.08
N ASN A 123 43.17 -47.28 17.74
CA ASN A 123 42.01 -46.75 17.02
C ASN A 123 41.19 -45.79 17.88
N VAL A 124 40.94 -46.13 19.15
CA VAL A 124 40.26 -45.24 20.10
C VAL A 124 41.03 -43.94 20.28
N LEU A 125 42.36 -44.00 20.38
CA LEU A 125 43.21 -42.80 20.47
C LEU A 125 43.13 -41.93 19.21
N LYS A 126 43.09 -42.53 18.01
CA LYS A 126 42.92 -41.79 16.74
C LYS A 126 41.54 -41.11 16.68
N GLU A 127 40.47 -41.81 17.03
CA GLU A 127 39.12 -41.25 17.07
C GLU A 127 39.00 -40.11 18.08
N LEU A 128 39.59 -40.26 19.28
CA LEU A 128 39.61 -39.21 20.28
C LEU A 128 40.36 -37.97 19.79
N ASN A 129 41.50 -38.15 19.13
CA ASN A 129 42.25 -37.04 18.55
C ASN A 129 41.45 -36.35 17.43
N GLN A 130 40.76 -37.11 16.58
CA GLN A 130 39.89 -36.54 15.55
C GLN A 130 38.72 -35.76 16.18
N ALA A 131 38.05 -36.31 17.20
CA ALA A 131 36.98 -35.65 17.93
C ALA A 131 37.48 -34.36 18.62
N LYS A 132 38.68 -34.38 19.19
CA LYS A 132 39.33 -33.21 19.79
C LYS A 132 39.60 -32.12 18.75
N MET A 133 40.12 -32.48 17.58
CA MET A 133 40.34 -31.52 16.48
C MET A 133 39.04 -30.92 15.98
N ASN A 134 38.00 -31.74 15.80
CA ASN A 134 36.67 -31.27 15.42
C ASN A 134 36.12 -30.28 16.46
N LEU A 135 36.22 -30.60 17.76
CA LEU A 135 35.78 -29.73 18.84
C LEU A 135 36.51 -28.37 18.83
N CYS A 136 37.83 -28.39 18.62
CA CYS A 136 38.62 -27.16 18.49
C CYS A 136 38.15 -26.30 17.31
N ASN A 137 37.89 -26.90 16.16
CA ASN A 137 37.42 -26.19 14.98
C ASN A 137 36.02 -25.62 15.19
N THR A 138 35.07 -26.41 15.70
CA THR A 138 33.70 -25.92 15.99
C THR A 138 33.70 -24.79 17.02
N THR A 139 34.61 -24.83 18.00
CA THR A 139 34.73 -23.76 19.01
C THR A 139 35.22 -22.46 18.38
N LYS A 140 36.14 -22.52 17.41
CA LYS A 140 36.61 -21.34 16.66
C LYS A 140 35.48 -20.77 15.79
N ASP A 141 34.75 -21.62 15.08
CA ASP A 141 33.63 -21.19 14.25
C ASP A 141 32.53 -20.53 15.09
N LEU A 142 32.23 -21.08 16.28
CA LEU A 142 31.32 -20.47 17.25
C LEU A 142 31.76 -19.09 17.72
N ALA A 143 33.06 -18.87 17.93
CA ALA A 143 33.60 -17.56 18.28
C ALA A 143 33.40 -16.54 17.14
N ALA A 144 33.72 -16.93 15.89
CA ALA A 144 33.51 -16.08 14.72
C ALA A 144 32.03 -15.74 14.50
N ILE A 145 31.13 -16.70 14.73
CA ILE A 145 29.68 -16.47 14.67
C ILE A 145 29.24 -15.48 15.77
N ARG A 146 29.75 -15.62 17.00
CA ARG A 146 29.44 -14.68 18.10
C ARG A 146 29.86 -13.26 17.76
N GLU A 147 31.08 -13.06 17.27
CA GLU A 147 31.57 -11.75 16.82
C GLU A 147 30.69 -11.18 15.69
N SER A 148 30.29 -12.02 14.73
CA SER A 148 29.40 -11.61 13.63
C SER A 148 28.02 -11.19 14.12
N VAL A 149 27.46 -11.89 15.12
CA VAL A 149 26.17 -11.56 15.75
C VAL A 149 26.28 -10.23 16.51
N GLU A 150 27.36 -10.01 17.26
CA GLU A 150 27.59 -8.74 17.96
C GLU A 150 27.70 -7.56 16.97
N LEU A 151 28.40 -7.75 15.86
CA LEU A 151 28.51 -6.73 14.80
C LEU A 151 27.15 -6.44 14.14
N LEU A 152 26.34 -7.46 13.85
CA LEU A 152 24.99 -7.29 13.32
C LEU A 152 24.06 -6.59 14.31
N ASN A 153 24.13 -6.93 15.59
CA ASN A 153 23.36 -6.25 16.64
C ASN A 153 23.73 -4.78 16.72
N LYS A 154 25.03 -4.45 16.66
CA LYS A 154 25.49 -3.05 16.64
C LYS A 154 24.92 -2.29 15.44
N ARG A 155 24.95 -2.90 14.25
CA ARG A 155 24.35 -2.30 13.03
C ARG A 155 22.84 -2.10 13.17
N LEU A 156 22.12 -3.06 13.74
CA LEU A 156 20.67 -2.94 13.96
C LEU A 156 20.35 -1.77 14.90
N GLU A 157 21.12 -1.59 15.97
CA GLU A 157 20.91 -0.45 16.88
C GLU A 157 21.21 0.90 16.22
N GLU A 158 22.22 0.98 15.35
CA GLU A 158 22.50 2.18 14.54
C GLU A 158 21.35 2.50 13.57
N GLU A 159 20.83 1.48 12.86
CA GLU A 159 19.69 1.64 11.95
C GLU A 159 18.41 2.03 12.70
N ARG A 160 18.15 1.43 13.88
CA ARG A 160 17.02 1.80 14.76
C ARG A 160 17.12 3.26 15.20
N ALA A 161 18.27 3.68 15.72
CA ALA A 161 18.49 5.07 16.14
C ALA A 161 18.35 6.06 14.96
N GLY A 162 18.76 5.66 13.75
CA GLY A 162 18.56 6.45 12.53
C GLY A 162 17.08 6.61 12.17
N LEU A 163 16.32 5.52 12.23
CA LEU A 163 14.89 5.51 11.95
C LEU A 163 14.10 6.35 12.96
N ASP A 164 14.41 6.25 14.26
CA ASP A 164 13.73 7.04 15.29
C ASP A 164 13.97 8.54 15.10
N LYS A 165 15.20 8.95 14.78
CA LYS A 165 15.51 10.35 14.44
C LYS A 165 14.75 10.84 13.21
N ALA A 166 14.63 10.01 12.17
CA ALA A 166 13.87 10.36 10.97
C ALA A 166 12.37 10.51 11.29
N ARG A 167 11.83 9.61 12.11
CA ARG A 167 10.44 9.65 12.56
C ARG A 167 10.14 10.90 13.38
N GLU A 168 11.01 11.29 14.29
CA GLU A 168 10.87 12.53 15.08
C GLU A 168 10.91 13.79 14.20
N ARG A 169 11.80 13.83 13.21
CA ARG A 169 11.86 14.93 12.22
C ARG A 169 10.56 15.05 11.44
N LEU A 170 10.08 13.94 10.87
CA LEU A 170 8.82 13.92 10.13
C LEU A 170 7.63 14.32 11.01
N ASN A 171 7.58 13.85 12.25
CA ASN A 171 6.51 14.23 13.17
C ASN A 171 6.54 15.72 13.52
N SER A 172 7.72 16.30 13.77
CA SER A 172 7.84 17.72 14.09
C SER A 172 7.56 18.62 12.88
N GLU A 173 8.02 18.24 11.69
CA GLU A 173 7.73 18.94 10.43
C GLU A 173 6.23 18.90 10.11
N ASN A 174 5.60 17.70 10.14
CA ASN A 174 4.17 17.55 9.90
C ASN A 174 3.34 18.33 10.93
N ALA A 175 3.72 18.29 12.22
CA ALA A 175 3.03 19.04 13.27
C ALA A 175 3.14 20.56 13.05
N ALA A 176 4.31 21.04 12.63
CA ALA A 176 4.53 22.45 12.32
C ALA A 176 3.75 22.88 11.06
N GLU A 177 3.70 22.04 10.02
CA GLU A 177 2.94 22.32 8.80
C GLU A 177 1.43 22.33 9.06
N MET A 178 0.90 21.35 9.79
CA MET A 178 -0.50 21.36 10.24
C MET A 178 -0.81 22.60 11.07
N SER A 179 0.07 22.99 11.99
CA SER A 179 -0.13 24.19 12.82
C SER A 179 -0.19 25.47 11.98
N LYS A 180 0.68 25.61 10.97
CA LYS A 180 0.67 26.75 10.04
C LYS A 180 -0.61 26.79 9.22
N GLU A 181 -1.07 25.65 8.71
CA GLU A 181 -2.30 25.58 7.92
C GLU A 181 -3.54 25.88 8.76
N ILE A 182 -3.61 25.38 10.00
CA ILE A 182 -4.67 25.71 10.96
C ILE A 182 -4.70 27.23 11.21
N GLN A 183 -3.56 27.87 11.44
CA GLN A 183 -3.49 29.31 11.63
C GLN A 183 -3.93 30.08 10.38
N ARG A 184 -3.51 29.64 9.19
CA ARG A 184 -3.92 30.25 7.91
C ARG A 184 -5.44 30.17 7.71
N LEU A 185 -6.04 28.99 7.90
CA LEU A 185 -7.49 28.78 7.78
C LEU A 185 -8.27 29.54 8.85
N SER A 186 -7.73 29.65 10.07
CA SER A 186 -8.34 30.46 11.13
C SER A 186 -8.37 31.93 10.75
N TYR A 187 -7.29 32.44 10.15
CA TYR A 187 -7.24 33.81 9.63
C TYR A 187 -8.26 34.03 8.50
N GLU A 188 -8.29 33.13 7.52
CA GLU A 188 -9.24 33.20 6.38
C GLU A 188 -10.70 33.16 6.85
N THR A 189 -11.02 32.31 7.83
CA THR A 189 -12.34 32.24 8.45
C THR A 189 -12.72 33.54 9.16
N ASN A 190 -11.78 34.17 9.88
CA ASN A 190 -12.02 35.44 10.57
C ASN A 190 -12.28 36.59 9.57
N GLU A 191 -11.57 36.64 8.45
CA GLU A 191 -11.83 37.62 7.39
C GLU A 191 -13.23 37.41 6.75
N PHE A 192 -13.63 36.15 6.54
CA PHE A 192 -14.99 35.84 6.09
C PHE A 192 -16.05 36.31 7.10
N CYS A 193 -15.83 36.08 8.40
CA CYS A 193 -16.73 36.55 9.45
C CYS A 193 -16.85 38.08 9.44
N ARG A 194 -15.72 38.81 9.35
CA ARG A 194 -15.71 40.29 9.28
C ARG A 194 -16.46 40.82 8.07
N THR A 195 -16.25 40.23 6.90
CA THR A 195 -16.97 40.63 5.68
C THR A 195 -18.46 40.31 5.78
N GLY A 196 -18.82 39.16 6.34
CA GLY A 196 -20.21 38.82 6.66
C GLY A 196 -20.86 39.80 7.64
N GLU A 197 -20.15 40.21 8.69
CA GLU A 197 -20.60 41.23 9.65
C GLU A 197 -20.82 42.59 8.99
N ASN A 198 -19.90 43.03 8.13
CA ASN A 198 -20.05 44.29 7.40
C ASN A 198 -21.31 44.29 6.51
N VAL A 199 -21.58 43.18 5.84
CA VAL A 199 -22.81 43.02 5.04
C VAL A 199 -24.05 43.05 5.93
N ARG A 200 -24.05 42.34 7.06
CA ARG A 200 -25.16 42.38 8.03
C ARG A 200 -25.43 43.80 8.54
N CYS A 201 -24.39 44.52 8.97
CA CYS A 201 -24.49 45.91 9.39
C CYS A 201 -25.07 46.84 8.29
N ALA A 202 -24.72 46.61 7.03
CA ALA A 202 -25.27 47.38 5.91
C ALA A 202 -26.76 47.06 5.69
N VAL A 203 -27.15 45.79 5.82
CA VAL A 203 -28.56 45.35 5.74
C VAL A 203 -29.36 45.97 6.87
N ASP A 204 -28.89 45.92 8.12
CA ASP A 204 -29.62 46.49 9.27
C ASP A 204 -29.85 48.00 9.11
N LYS A 205 -28.85 48.72 8.60
CA LYS A 205 -28.99 50.15 8.26
C LYS A 205 -30.05 50.37 7.19
N ALA A 206 -30.01 49.61 6.11
CA ALA A 206 -31.00 49.72 5.03
C ALA A 206 -32.41 49.38 5.52
N VAL A 207 -32.57 48.40 6.41
CA VAL A 207 -33.85 48.04 7.03
C VAL A 207 -34.41 49.21 7.85
N VAL A 208 -33.57 49.86 8.68
CA VAL A 208 -33.99 51.05 9.43
C VAL A 208 -34.39 52.20 8.50
N GLU A 209 -33.63 52.44 7.43
CA GLU A 209 -33.97 53.46 6.43
C GLU A 209 -35.30 53.15 5.72
N ILE A 210 -35.53 51.90 5.32
CA ILE A 210 -36.80 51.46 4.73
C ILE A 210 -37.96 51.73 5.68
N GLU A 211 -37.83 51.36 6.95
CA GLU A 211 -38.89 51.58 7.94
C GLU A 211 -39.19 53.07 8.16
N GLN A 212 -38.15 53.91 8.19
CA GLN A 212 -38.32 55.36 8.25
C GLN A 212 -39.04 55.90 7.00
N THR A 213 -38.73 55.40 5.81
CA THR A 213 -39.43 55.82 4.58
C THR A 213 -40.89 55.36 4.57
N ARG A 214 -41.17 54.15 5.05
CA ARG A 214 -42.53 53.62 5.20
C ARG A 214 -43.39 54.52 6.08
N ASN A 215 -42.88 54.89 7.26
CA ASN A 215 -43.58 55.81 8.16
C ASN A 215 -43.86 57.19 7.52
N LYS A 216 -42.93 57.70 6.71
CA LYS A 216 -43.13 58.96 5.96
C LYS A 216 -44.20 58.82 4.89
N ILE A 217 -44.27 57.68 4.21
CA ILE A 217 -45.30 57.37 3.20
C ILE A 217 -46.67 57.27 3.88
N GLU A 218 -46.80 56.48 4.94
CA GLU A 218 -48.06 56.34 5.69
C GLU A 218 -48.55 57.72 6.19
N ALA A 219 -47.65 58.57 6.69
CA ALA A 219 -48.01 59.94 7.06
C ALA A 219 -48.48 60.80 5.85
N ALA A 220 -47.87 60.64 4.67
CA ALA A 220 -48.28 61.33 3.46
C ALA A 220 -49.65 60.84 2.94
N GLU A 221 -49.90 59.54 3.02
CA GLU A 221 -51.20 58.93 2.69
C GLU A 221 -52.32 59.48 3.56
N MET A 222 -52.11 59.55 4.88
CA MET A 222 -53.06 60.14 5.81
C MET A 222 -53.35 61.61 5.51
N ARG A 223 -52.32 62.40 5.18
CA ARG A 223 -52.48 63.81 4.76
C ARG A 223 -53.30 63.93 3.48
N LEU A 224 -53.07 63.06 2.51
CA LEU A 224 -53.80 63.06 1.25
C LEU A 224 -55.27 62.69 1.45
N ILE A 225 -55.58 61.70 2.30
CA ILE A 225 -56.97 61.36 2.67
C ILE A 225 -57.65 62.56 3.35
N ALA A 226 -56.96 63.23 4.28
CA ALA A 226 -57.50 64.42 4.93
C ALA A 226 -57.78 65.55 3.93
N ALA A 227 -56.85 65.83 3.01
CA ALA A 227 -57.02 66.86 1.98
C ALA A 227 -58.20 66.55 1.04
N ARG A 228 -58.40 65.27 0.66
CA ARG A 228 -59.57 64.84 -0.13
C ARG A 228 -60.88 65.11 0.61
N LYS A 229 -60.96 64.70 1.88
CA LYS A 229 -62.14 64.96 2.72
C LYS A 229 -62.42 66.46 2.88
N MET A 230 -61.37 67.27 3.05
CA MET A 230 -61.50 68.73 3.11
C MET A 230 -62.00 69.32 1.77
N LYS A 231 -61.51 68.83 0.62
CA LYS A 231 -61.96 69.24 -0.72
C LYS A 231 -63.44 68.91 -0.93
N GLU A 232 -63.87 67.71 -0.53
CA GLU A 232 -65.27 67.29 -0.60
C GLU A 232 -66.17 68.13 0.30
N ALA A 233 -65.75 68.40 1.54
CA ALA A 233 -66.46 69.29 2.46
C ALA A 233 -66.58 70.71 1.90
N ALA A 234 -65.52 71.25 1.31
CA ALA A 234 -65.54 72.57 0.66
C ALA A 234 -66.49 72.60 -0.54
N ARG A 235 -66.47 71.58 -1.41
CA ARG A 235 -67.43 71.44 -2.54
C ARG A 235 -68.88 71.38 -2.05
N ALA A 236 -69.15 70.66 -0.96
CA ALA A 236 -70.49 70.60 -0.37
C ALA A 236 -70.95 71.97 0.18
N ALA A 237 -70.06 72.68 0.89
CA ALA A 237 -70.34 74.04 1.37
C ALA A 237 -70.60 75.04 0.23
N GLU A 238 -69.84 74.95 -0.87
CA GLU A 238 -70.06 75.76 -2.07
C GLU A 238 -71.44 75.50 -2.69
N ALA A 239 -71.86 74.23 -2.81
CA ALA A 239 -73.18 73.88 -3.33
C ALA A 239 -74.32 74.47 -2.47
N VAL A 240 -74.18 74.44 -1.15
CA VAL A 240 -75.13 75.06 -0.20
C VAL A 240 -75.18 76.58 -0.39
N ALA A 241 -74.02 77.25 -0.43
CA ALA A 241 -73.95 78.69 -0.63
C ALA A 241 -74.57 79.14 -1.98
N ILE A 242 -74.31 78.39 -3.06
CA ILE A 242 -74.93 78.65 -4.37
C ILE A 242 -76.45 78.49 -4.30
N ALA A 243 -76.96 77.46 -3.60
CA ALA A 243 -78.39 77.26 -3.42
C ALA A 243 -79.04 78.41 -2.64
N GLU A 244 -78.37 78.90 -1.59
CA GLU A 244 -78.82 80.03 -0.78
C GLU A 244 -78.85 81.34 -1.59
N ILE A 245 -77.77 81.66 -2.31
CA ILE A 245 -77.72 82.82 -3.22
C ILE A 245 -78.87 82.75 -4.23
N LYS A 246 -79.09 81.60 -4.87
CA LYS A 246 -80.21 81.41 -5.81
C LYS A 246 -81.56 81.64 -5.14
N ALA A 247 -81.77 81.14 -3.93
CA ALA A 247 -83.01 81.33 -3.18
C ALA A 247 -83.25 82.82 -2.82
N VAL A 248 -82.21 83.53 -2.37
CA VAL A 248 -82.27 84.96 -2.08
C VAL A 248 -82.56 85.77 -3.34
N THR A 249 -81.88 85.47 -4.45
CA THR A 249 -82.12 86.13 -5.74
C THR A 249 -83.54 85.90 -6.23
N ARG A 250 -84.07 84.67 -6.14
CA ARG A 250 -85.49 84.38 -6.46
C ARG A 250 -86.45 85.18 -5.58
N ARG A 251 -86.19 85.27 -4.26
CA ARG A 251 -87.00 86.10 -3.34
C ARG A 251 -86.91 87.59 -3.69
N ARG A 252 -85.72 88.11 -4.05
CA ARG A 252 -85.50 89.50 -4.45
C ARG A 252 -86.20 89.82 -5.78
N ARG A 253 -86.15 88.91 -6.77
CA ARG A 253 -86.89 89.03 -8.03
C ARG A 253 -88.41 89.07 -7.81
N ARG A 254 -88.96 88.20 -6.95
CA ARG A 254 -90.39 88.24 -6.58
C ARG A 254 -90.83 89.58 -5.97
N ARG A 255 -89.94 90.28 -5.25
CA ARG A 255 -90.22 91.62 -4.68
C ARG A 255 -90.17 92.75 -5.70
N ARG A 256 -89.51 92.56 -6.85
CA ARG A 256 -89.25 93.61 -7.86
C ARG A 256 -90.24 93.67 -9.02
N ARG A 257 -91.14 92.69 -9.17
CA ARG A 257 -92.10 92.67 -10.29
C ARG A 257 -93.04 93.88 -10.27
N GLY A 258 -92.80 94.81 -11.19
CA GLY A 258 -93.74 95.81 -11.69
C GLY A 258 -93.58 95.93 -13.21
N ASP A 259 -94.68 95.71 -13.93
CA ASP A 259 -95.04 95.95 -15.34
C ASP A 259 -94.05 95.67 -16.50
N ASN A 260 -94.38 94.60 -17.24
CA ASN A 260 -94.22 94.22 -18.66
C ASN A 260 -92.94 94.50 -19.50
N GLU A 261 -92.11 95.51 -19.24
CA GLU A 261 -90.87 95.72 -20.03
C GLU A 261 -89.70 94.87 -19.49
N GLU A 262 -89.71 94.59 -18.18
CA GLU A 262 -88.70 93.74 -17.53
C GLU A 262 -88.80 92.26 -17.94
N THR A 263 -89.96 91.79 -18.43
CA THR A 263 -90.19 90.36 -18.72
C THR A 263 -89.42 89.86 -19.95
N LEU A 264 -89.28 90.68 -21.00
CA LEU A 264 -88.51 90.32 -22.20
C LEU A 264 -87.00 90.35 -21.92
N GLN A 265 -86.53 91.33 -21.13
CA GLN A 265 -85.13 91.36 -20.67
C GLN A 265 -84.82 90.20 -19.72
N GLU A 266 -85.78 89.79 -18.88
CA GLU A 266 -85.66 88.63 -17.99
C GLU A 266 -85.62 87.31 -18.79
N GLU A 267 -86.40 87.16 -19.86
CA GLU A 267 -86.38 85.99 -20.75
C GLU A 267 -85.06 85.89 -21.55
N ILE A 268 -84.52 87.02 -22.03
CA ILE A 268 -83.21 87.06 -22.67
C ILE A 268 -82.09 86.71 -21.67
N LEU A 269 -82.14 87.24 -20.45
CA LEU A 269 -81.18 86.89 -19.41
C LEU A 269 -81.30 85.42 -18.98
N GLU A 270 -82.51 84.87 -18.92
CA GLU A 270 -82.75 83.47 -18.58
C GLU A 270 -82.24 82.53 -19.68
N THR A 271 -82.46 82.85 -20.96
CA THR A 271 -81.88 82.09 -22.09
C THR A 271 -80.35 82.17 -22.15
N ILE A 272 -79.75 83.33 -21.85
CA ILE A 272 -78.28 83.47 -21.71
C ILE A 272 -77.78 82.68 -20.51
N ASP A 273 -78.48 82.73 -19.37
CA ASP A 273 -78.12 81.96 -18.18
C ASP A 273 -78.30 80.45 -18.39
N GLU A 274 -79.29 80.02 -19.19
CA GLU A 274 -79.55 78.63 -19.56
C GLU A 274 -78.43 78.10 -20.47
N THR A 275 -78.15 78.80 -21.58
CA THR A 275 -77.05 78.45 -22.49
C THR A 275 -75.70 78.48 -21.77
N ALA A 276 -75.44 79.46 -20.91
CA ALA A 276 -74.24 79.50 -20.08
C ALA A 276 -74.19 78.35 -19.04
N ARG A 277 -75.35 77.84 -18.60
CA ARG A 277 -75.43 76.69 -17.68
C ARG A 277 -75.21 75.38 -18.42
N GLU A 278 -75.73 75.25 -19.63
CA GLU A 278 -75.46 74.13 -20.55
C GLU A 278 -73.98 74.04 -20.93
N ILE A 279 -73.36 75.18 -21.26
CA ILE A 279 -71.91 75.25 -21.50
C ILE A 279 -71.13 74.82 -20.25
N ARG A 280 -71.54 75.28 -19.06
CA ARG A 280 -70.91 74.87 -17.80
C ARG A 280 -71.13 73.40 -17.47
N SER A 281 -72.30 72.82 -17.75
CA SER A 281 -72.54 71.39 -17.54
C SER A 281 -71.74 70.53 -18.52
N SER A 282 -71.65 70.94 -19.79
CA SER A 282 -70.80 70.29 -20.79
C SER A 282 -69.31 70.34 -20.39
N ARG A 283 -68.85 71.49 -19.85
CA ARG A 283 -67.49 71.58 -19.32
C ARG A 283 -67.25 70.64 -18.13
N ARG A 284 -68.23 70.50 -17.22
CA ARG A 284 -68.12 69.57 -16.08
C ARG A 284 -68.08 68.11 -16.52
N THR A 285 -68.89 67.69 -17.50
CA THR A 285 -68.85 66.31 -17.99
C THR A 285 -67.51 65.97 -18.64
N LEU A 286 -66.88 66.92 -19.34
CA LEU A 286 -65.53 66.76 -19.88
C LEU A 286 -64.48 66.67 -18.76
N GLU A 287 -64.58 67.49 -17.72
CA GLU A 287 -63.65 67.50 -16.59
C GLU A 287 -63.76 66.22 -15.74
N GLU A 288 -64.98 65.75 -15.48
CA GLU A 288 -65.23 64.45 -14.83
C GLU A 288 -64.75 63.27 -15.69
N GLY A 289 -64.93 63.35 -17.01
CA GLY A 289 -64.38 62.36 -17.96
C GLY A 289 -62.86 62.31 -17.91
N LEU A 290 -62.20 63.46 -17.80
CA LEU A 290 -60.75 63.56 -17.67
C LEU A 290 -60.25 63.03 -16.31
N GLU A 291 -60.93 63.36 -15.20
CA GLU A 291 -60.59 62.77 -13.89
C GLU A 291 -60.74 61.24 -13.91
N LYS A 292 -61.83 60.69 -14.49
CA LYS A 292 -62.03 59.23 -14.65
C LYS A 292 -60.97 58.57 -15.54
N ALA A 293 -60.56 59.23 -16.62
CA ALA A 293 -59.48 58.73 -17.47
C ALA A 293 -58.14 58.70 -16.71
N ASN A 294 -57.87 59.70 -15.88
CA ASN A 294 -56.67 59.75 -15.05
C ASN A 294 -56.69 58.68 -13.95
N THR A 295 -57.84 58.42 -13.30
CA THR A 295 -57.95 57.34 -12.31
C THR A 295 -57.79 55.96 -12.96
N ALA A 296 -58.44 55.72 -14.09
CA ALA A 296 -58.30 54.48 -14.85
C ALA A 296 -56.85 54.24 -15.31
N LYS A 297 -56.14 55.32 -15.68
CA LYS A 297 -54.72 55.24 -16.02
C LYS A 297 -53.87 54.86 -14.81
N THR A 298 -54.09 55.46 -13.64
CA THR A 298 -53.37 55.09 -12.42
C THR A 298 -53.65 53.66 -11.98
N GLU A 299 -54.90 53.18 -12.12
CA GLU A 299 -55.28 51.79 -11.83
C GLU A 299 -54.62 50.79 -12.80
N ALA A 300 -54.56 51.12 -14.09
CA ALA A 300 -53.87 50.31 -15.09
C ALA A 300 -52.35 50.25 -14.83
N GLU A 301 -51.74 51.37 -14.44
CA GLU A 301 -50.33 51.42 -14.05
C GLU A 301 -50.06 50.60 -12.77
N GLU A 302 -50.94 50.67 -11.78
CA GLU A 302 -50.86 49.87 -10.54
C GLU A 302 -50.97 48.35 -10.83
N GLY A 303 -51.90 47.96 -11.69
CA GLY A 303 -52.01 46.59 -12.18
C GLY A 303 -50.74 46.12 -12.88
N ASN A 304 -50.15 46.94 -13.75
CA ASN A 304 -48.90 46.62 -14.43
C ASN A 304 -47.72 46.43 -13.44
N TRP A 305 -47.63 47.27 -12.40
CA TRP A 305 -46.64 47.11 -11.34
C TRP A 305 -46.80 45.77 -10.60
N GLN A 306 -48.03 45.41 -10.21
CA GLN A 306 -48.31 44.13 -9.54
C GLN A 306 -47.95 42.92 -10.42
N TRP A 307 -48.32 42.94 -11.71
CA TRP A 307 -47.95 41.89 -12.66
C TRP A 307 -46.43 41.76 -12.83
N THR A 308 -45.73 42.90 -12.89
CA THR A 308 -44.27 42.91 -13.02
C THR A 308 -43.58 42.38 -11.77
N GLU A 309 -44.08 42.71 -10.57
CA GLU A 309 -43.56 42.21 -9.31
C GLU A 309 -43.80 40.70 -9.13
N ARG A 310 -44.99 40.22 -9.50
CA ARG A 310 -45.30 38.78 -9.52
C ARG A 310 -44.38 38.01 -10.47
N ARG A 311 -44.08 38.60 -11.64
CA ARG A 311 -43.12 38.04 -12.60
C ARG A 311 -41.70 38.00 -12.05
N ARG A 312 -41.23 39.03 -11.32
CA ARG A 312 -39.91 39.02 -10.68
C ARG A 312 -39.79 37.89 -9.66
N ARG A 313 -40.78 37.75 -8.75
CA ARG A 313 -40.80 36.64 -7.76
C ARG A 313 -40.81 35.26 -8.42
N SER A 314 -41.57 35.09 -9.51
CA SER A 314 -41.59 33.83 -10.27
C SER A 314 -40.32 33.56 -11.08
N SER A 315 -39.59 34.61 -11.50
CA SER A 315 -38.34 34.44 -12.26
C SER A 315 -37.15 34.09 -11.34
N CYS A 316 -37.24 34.45 -10.06
CA CYS A 316 -36.28 34.04 -9.03
C CYS A 316 -36.39 32.54 -8.67
N SER A 317 -37.53 31.88 -8.91
CA SER A 317 -37.70 30.44 -8.61
C SER A 317 -37.33 29.50 -9.76
N ALA A 318 -37.26 29.99 -11.01
CA ALA A 318 -37.05 29.14 -12.19
C ALA A 318 -35.60 28.65 -12.41
N LYS A 319 -34.65 29.00 -11.52
CA LYS A 319 -33.23 28.56 -11.62
C LYS A 319 -32.74 27.66 -10.50
N LEU A 320 -33.60 27.24 -9.57
CA LEU A 320 -33.29 26.21 -8.58
C LEU A 320 -34.04 24.93 -8.94
N LYS A 321 -33.37 24.06 -9.71
CA LYS A 321 -33.72 22.64 -9.70
C LYS A 321 -33.27 22.07 -8.35
N ASN A 322 -34.20 22.09 -7.38
CA ASN A 322 -34.44 21.13 -6.27
C ASN A 322 -35.08 21.86 -5.07
N PRO A 323 -36.32 21.51 -4.64
CA PRO A 323 -36.90 22.01 -3.41
C PRO A 323 -36.63 20.99 -2.29
N PHE A 324 -35.38 20.87 -1.87
CA PHE A 324 -35.03 20.13 -0.66
C PHE A 324 -34.25 21.08 0.23
N LEU A 325 -34.97 21.84 1.05
CA LEU A 325 -34.38 22.61 2.14
C LEU A 325 -34.15 21.61 3.28
N MET A 326 -32.90 21.16 3.43
CA MET A 326 -32.49 20.33 4.56
C MET A 326 -32.02 21.24 5.69
N ASP A 327 -32.48 20.99 6.93
CA ASP A 327 -31.79 21.53 8.09
C ASP A 327 -30.44 20.82 8.29
N VAL A 328 -29.61 21.32 9.21
CA VAL A 328 -28.27 20.81 9.50
C VAL A 328 -28.27 19.33 9.96
N ASN A 329 -29.45 18.77 10.28
CA ASN A 329 -29.65 17.38 10.69
C ASN A 329 -30.22 16.47 9.58
N GLY A 330 -30.42 16.99 8.36
CA GLY A 330 -30.74 16.19 7.18
C GLY A 330 -32.19 15.67 7.11
N LEU A 331 -33.15 16.31 7.77
CA LEU A 331 -34.57 15.91 7.71
C LEU A 331 -35.37 16.74 6.69
N ASN A 332 -36.15 16.04 5.86
CA ASN A 332 -36.96 16.63 4.78
C ASN A 332 -38.31 17.13 5.30
N MET A 333 -38.60 18.43 5.18
CA MET A 333 -39.93 18.98 5.47
C MET A 333 -40.74 19.07 4.17
N MET A 334 -41.75 18.21 4.01
CA MET A 334 -42.76 18.40 2.97
C MET A 334 -43.81 19.41 3.46
N MET A 335 -43.98 20.49 2.71
CA MET A 335 -45.12 21.40 2.82
C MET A 335 -46.31 20.81 2.06
N ASN A 336 -47.47 20.73 2.70
CA ASN A 336 -48.72 20.52 1.97
C ASN A 336 -49.19 21.87 1.40
N GLY A 337 -49.96 21.81 0.30
CA GLY A 337 -50.34 22.96 -0.54
C GLY A 337 -51.21 24.05 0.10
N ASP A 338 -51.49 23.94 1.40
CA ASP A 338 -52.26 24.86 2.23
C ASP A 338 -51.42 25.58 3.31
N GLY A 339 -50.10 25.34 3.37
CA GLY A 339 -49.18 26.17 4.16
C GLY A 339 -49.11 25.85 5.66
N THR A 340 -49.63 24.70 6.11
CA THR A 340 -49.52 24.26 7.50
C THR A 340 -48.49 23.13 7.65
N SER A 341 -47.58 23.24 8.61
CA SER A 341 -46.54 22.23 8.90
C SER A 341 -47.13 21.02 9.63
N SER A 342 -47.26 19.89 8.93
CA SER A 342 -47.72 18.62 9.51
C SER A 342 -46.62 17.96 10.36
N SER A 343 -46.76 18.00 11.68
CA SER A 343 -45.92 17.32 12.66
C SER A 343 -46.37 15.88 12.90
N VAL A 344 -46.20 14.99 11.90
CA VAL A 344 -46.29 13.54 12.13
C VAL A 344 -45.06 12.87 11.54
N ALA A 345 -44.06 12.68 12.39
CA ALA A 345 -42.83 11.96 12.06
C ALA A 345 -43.10 10.45 12.13
N VAL A 346 -43.27 9.80 10.97
CA VAL A 346 -43.09 8.34 10.90
C VAL A 346 -41.59 8.08 10.79
N MET A 347 -40.95 7.84 11.94
CA MET A 347 -39.54 7.51 12.00
C MET A 347 -39.30 6.16 11.30
N LYS A 348 -38.66 6.20 10.13
CA LYS A 348 -37.92 5.03 9.65
C LYS A 348 -36.65 4.94 10.50
N PRO A 349 -36.31 3.75 11.06
CA PRO A 349 -35.06 3.59 11.79
C PRO A 349 -33.87 4.03 10.93
N THR A 350 -33.01 4.90 11.48
CA THR A 350 -31.77 5.30 10.85
C THR A 350 -30.90 4.06 10.66
N MET A 351 -30.59 3.77 9.41
CA MET A 351 -29.75 2.63 9.05
C MET A 351 -28.37 2.82 9.69
N SER A 352 -27.92 1.82 10.46
CA SER A 352 -26.57 1.80 11.02
C SER A 352 -25.54 1.93 9.91
N ILE A 353 -24.41 2.58 10.19
CA ILE A 353 -23.26 2.67 9.28
C ILE A 353 -22.89 1.28 8.73
N GLY A 354 -22.95 0.23 9.55
CA GLY A 354 -22.74 -1.15 9.10
C GLY A 354 -23.79 -1.64 8.08
N GLN A 355 -25.03 -1.18 8.19
CA GLN A 355 -26.12 -1.52 7.26
C GLN A 355 -26.05 -0.72 5.94
N ILE A 356 -25.52 0.50 5.97
CA ILE A 356 -25.25 1.31 4.78
C ILE A 356 -24.11 0.68 3.98
N LEU A 357 -23.04 0.27 4.68
CA LEU A 357 -21.86 -0.32 4.04
C LEU A 357 -22.16 -1.71 3.47
N SER A 358 -22.96 -2.54 4.15
CA SER A 358 -23.38 -3.85 3.62
C SER A 358 -24.30 -3.73 2.40
N ARG A 359 -25.23 -2.76 2.37
CA ARG A 359 -26.01 -2.48 1.15
C ARG A 359 -25.14 -1.95 0.00
N LYS A 360 -24.16 -1.10 0.28
CA LYS A 360 -23.22 -0.61 -0.76
C LYS A 360 -22.31 -1.71 -1.31
N LEU A 361 -22.01 -2.72 -0.51
CA LEU A 361 -21.24 -3.88 -0.95
C LEU A 361 -22.08 -4.81 -1.85
N LEU A 362 -23.38 -4.94 -1.58
CA LEU A 362 -24.30 -5.78 -2.37
C LEU A 362 -24.87 -5.08 -3.62
N LEU A 363 -25.02 -3.75 -3.62
CA LEU A 363 -25.53 -2.99 -4.79
C LEU A 363 -24.48 -2.78 -5.89
N ALA A 364 -23.22 -3.11 -5.65
CA ALA A 364 -22.16 -3.05 -6.66
C ALA A 364 -22.37 -4.10 -7.78
N ASP A 365 -23.12 -5.17 -7.52
CA ASP A 365 -23.39 -6.22 -8.51
C ASP A 365 -24.67 -6.01 -9.36
N GLU A 366 -25.61 -5.13 -8.96
CA GLU A 366 -26.91 -5.03 -9.65
C GLU A 366 -27.23 -3.66 -10.29
N SER A 367 -26.44 -2.59 -10.06
CA SER A 367 -26.75 -1.26 -10.62
C SER A 367 -26.11 -0.95 -11.98
N ALA A 368 -25.60 -1.96 -12.70
CA ALA A 368 -24.87 -1.75 -13.95
C ALA A 368 -25.74 -1.49 -15.21
N MET A 369 -27.07 -1.51 -15.10
CA MET A 369 -27.95 -1.47 -16.30
C MET A 369 -28.74 -0.17 -16.54
N MET A 370 -28.48 0.94 -15.84
CA MET A 370 -29.15 2.21 -16.14
C MET A 370 -28.18 3.40 -16.24
N MET A 371 -28.01 3.85 -17.49
CA MET A 371 -27.59 5.19 -17.92
C MET A 371 -26.08 5.53 -17.90
N ASN A 372 -25.55 5.54 -19.13
CA ASN A 372 -24.50 6.42 -19.66
C ASN A 372 -23.04 6.24 -19.21
N GLY A 373 -22.34 5.40 -19.97
CA GLY A 373 -21.13 5.82 -20.68
C GLY A 373 -19.91 6.24 -19.85
N ARG A 374 -19.51 5.43 -18.87
CA ARG A 374 -18.22 5.60 -18.18
C ARG A 374 -17.44 4.29 -18.17
N VAL A 375 -16.28 4.31 -18.81
CA VAL A 375 -15.28 3.22 -18.76
C VAL A 375 -14.67 3.14 -17.37
N SER A 376 -14.51 1.92 -16.86
CA SER A 376 -14.00 1.69 -15.51
C SER A 376 -12.50 1.95 -15.44
N LEU A 377 -12.03 2.44 -14.29
CA LEU A 377 -10.62 2.75 -14.04
C LEU A 377 -9.70 1.53 -14.23
N GLY A 378 -10.22 0.31 -14.02
CA GLY A 378 -9.50 -0.93 -14.30
C GLY A 378 -9.21 -1.17 -15.78
N GLN A 379 -10.07 -0.67 -16.69
CA GLN A 379 -9.84 -0.72 -18.14
C GLN A 379 -8.79 0.31 -18.61
N ILE A 380 -8.58 1.38 -17.84
CA ILE A 380 -7.57 2.41 -18.14
C ILE A 380 -6.18 1.96 -17.67
N LEU A 381 -6.11 1.15 -16.61
CA LEU A 381 -4.86 0.75 -15.97
C LEU A 381 -4.36 -0.65 -16.38
N GLY A 382 -5.20 -1.47 -17.01
CA GLY A 382 -4.88 -2.87 -17.34
C GLY A 382 -4.35 -3.11 -18.74
N LYS A 383 -3.23 -2.50 -19.15
CA LYS A 383 -2.44 -2.95 -20.32
C LYS A 383 -0.94 -2.70 -20.13
N THR A 384 -0.27 -3.59 -19.40
CA THR A 384 1.17 -3.82 -19.54
C THR A 384 1.40 -5.24 -20.05
N ASN A 385 2.09 -5.32 -21.19
CA ASN A 385 2.92 -6.41 -21.72
C ASN A 385 2.38 -7.86 -21.73
N ILE A 386 2.30 -8.44 -22.94
CA ILE A 386 2.91 -9.75 -23.33
C ILE A 386 2.98 -9.84 -24.88
N SER A 387 4.21 -9.68 -25.37
CA SER A 387 4.99 -10.34 -26.44
C SER A 387 4.38 -11.02 -27.69
N ARG A 388 4.96 -10.68 -28.86
CA ARG A 388 5.50 -11.50 -30.01
C ARG A 388 5.37 -10.72 -31.33
N ASP A 389 6.28 -10.66 -32.32
CA ASP A 389 7.65 -11.16 -32.54
C ASP A 389 8.23 -10.46 -33.82
N ARG A 390 9.57 -10.30 -33.86
CA ARG A 390 10.53 -10.24 -35.01
C ARG A 390 10.65 -9.10 -36.05
N ASN A 391 11.88 -8.56 -36.04
CA ASN A 391 12.85 -8.25 -37.13
C ASN A 391 12.57 -7.18 -38.20
N GLY A 392 13.56 -6.27 -38.34
CA GLY A 392 13.77 -5.44 -39.53
C GLY A 392 14.65 -4.21 -39.25
N GLU A 393 15.88 -4.25 -39.74
CA GLU A 393 16.94 -3.23 -39.61
C GLU A 393 16.60 -1.89 -40.29
N GLY A 394 17.32 -0.83 -39.90
CA GLY A 394 17.72 0.22 -40.86
C GLY A 394 17.38 1.68 -40.52
N LYS A 395 18.42 2.38 -40.06
CA LYS A 395 18.84 3.75 -40.43
C LYS A 395 17.90 4.96 -40.21
N GLU A 396 18.45 5.89 -39.41
CA GLU A 396 18.56 7.34 -39.68
C GLU A 396 17.52 7.98 -40.62
N LYS A 397 16.72 8.90 -40.08
CA LYS A 397 16.86 10.35 -40.32
C LYS A 397 15.73 11.11 -39.64
N GLU A 398 16.11 12.26 -39.09
CA GLU A 398 15.27 13.43 -38.89
C GLU A 398 14.08 13.51 -39.84
N LYS A 399 12.90 13.76 -39.27
CA LYS A 399 11.94 14.71 -39.83
C LYS A 399 10.94 15.16 -38.78
N ARG A 400 10.99 16.47 -38.52
CA ARG A 400 9.87 17.26 -38.00
C ARG A 400 8.62 16.96 -38.84
N PHE A 401 7.45 16.83 -38.21
CA PHE A 401 6.27 17.67 -38.50
C PHE A 401 5.06 17.35 -37.59
N ASN A 402 4.55 18.42 -36.99
CA ASN A 402 3.15 18.77 -36.67
C ASN A 402 2.20 17.75 -36.01
N GLY A 403 1.98 17.98 -34.70
CA GLY A 403 0.75 17.62 -33.98
C GLY A 403 0.19 18.83 -33.23
N LYS A 404 -0.85 19.46 -33.79
CA LYS A 404 -1.56 20.64 -33.27
C LYS A 404 -2.05 20.40 -31.84
N ARG A 405 -1.49 21.09 -30.83
CA ARG A 405 -2.14 21.26 -29.51
C ARG A 405 -2.88 22.59 -29.51
N LYS A 406 -4.21 22.54 -29.47
CA LYS A 406 -5.07 23.67 -29.08
C LYS A 406 -4.72 24.06 -27.65
N ARG A 407 -4.02 25.17 -27.48
CA ARG A 407 -3.88 25.86 -26.19
C ARG A 407 -5.20 26.63 -25.97
N PHE A 408 -5.98 26.26 -24.96
CA PHE A 408 -6.99 27.17 -24.44
C PHE A 408 -6.24 28.26 -23.67
N GLY A 409 -5.97 29.38 -24.35
CA GLY A 409 -5.58 30.61 -23.70
C GLY A 409 -6.81 31.24 -23.07
N PHE A 410 -6.76 31.50 -21.77
CA PHE A 410 -7.71 32.42 -21.14
C PHE A 410 -7.39 33.81 -21.68
N ALA A 411 -8.24 34.29 -22.59
CA ALA A 411 -8.21 35.67 -23.03
C ALA A 411 -8.60 36.57 -21.86
N ASN A 412 -7.66 37.39 -21.39
CA ASN A 412 -7.95 38.54 -20.56
C ASN A 412 -8.89 39.47 -21.34
N LEU A 413 -10.14 39.56 -20.90
CA LEU A 413 -11.10 40.57 -21.34
C LEU A 413 -10.77 41.89 -20.63
N SER A 414 -9.93 42.71 -21.26
CA SER A 414 -9.88 44.15 -21.03
C SER A 414 -10.89 44.83 -21.97
N VAL A 415 -11.95 45.43 -21.43
CA VAL A 415 -12.85 46.35 -22.14
C VAL A 415 -13.22 47.47 -21.15
N ILE A 416 -12.48 48.58 -21.18
CA ILE A 416 -12.85 49.87 -21.80
C ILE A 416 -14.12 50.49 -21.19
N LEU A 417 -13.94 51.54 -20.39
CA LEU A 417 -14.85 52.68 -20.33
C LEU A 417 -14.04 53.98 -20.23
N ASN A 418 -14.01 54.71 -21.35
CA ASN A 418 -13.64 56.12 -21.45
C ASN A 418 -14.94 56.90 -21.68
N LYS A 419 -15.26 57.90 -20.84
CA LYS A 419 -15.60 59.26 -21.32
C LYS A 419 -15.85 60.26 -20.18
N GLU A 420 -15.35 61.44 -20.46
CA GLU A 420 -15.28 62.68 -19.69
C GLU A 420 -16.66 63.24 -19.26
N ASN A 421 -16.66 64.04 -18.21
CA ASN A 421 -17.38 65.33 -18.23
C ASN A 421 -16.72 66.37 -17.33
N LYS A 422 -16.42 67.52 -17.96
CA LYS A 422 -15.90 68.76 -17.39
C LYS A 422 -16.91 69.35 -16.39
N LYS A 423 -16.44 69.88 -15.26
CA LYS A 423 -16.96 71.13 -14.66
C LYS A 423 -15.96 71.71 -13.65
N LYS A 424 -15.43 72.88 -13.99
CA LYS A 424 -14.68 73.80 -13.13
C LYS A 424 -15.61 74.33 -12.03
N LYS A 425 -15.15 74.38 -10.77
CA LYS A 425 -15.50 75.44 -9.81
C LYS A 425 -14.31 75.76 -8.90
N LYS A 426 -14.03 77.06 -8.78
CA LYS A 426 -12.99 77.68 -7.94
C LYS A 426 -13.47 77.79 -6.48
N LYS A 427 -12.49 77.78 -5.55
CA LYS A 427 -12.35 78.45 -4.23
C LYS A 427 -13.60 78.69 -3.36
N ILE A 428 -13.47 78.40 -2.05
CA ILE A 428 -13.43 79.39 -0.96
C ILE A 428 -12.73 78.74 0.26
N ALA A 429 -11.85 79.50 0.88
CA ALA A 429 -11.09 79.17 2.09
C ALA A 429 -11.97 79.35 3.33
N LEU A 430 -11.66 78.65 4.42
CA LEU A 430 -11.75 79.16 5.80
C LEU A 430 -10.83 78.29 6.68
N ASN A 431 -9.65 78.85 7.00
CA ASN A 431 -8.94 78.50 8.23
C ASN A 431 -9.66 79.22 9.38
N LEU A 432 -9.95 78.52 10.46
CA LEU A 432 -10.27 79.13 11.75
C LEU A 432 -9.23 78.66 12.75
N MET A 433 -8.69 79.64 13.50
CA MET A 433 -7.93 79.49 14.73
C MET A 433 -8.68 78.67 15.77
#